data_AF-A0A3D0NPM3-F1
#
_entry.id   AF-A0A3D0NPM3-F1
#
_cell.length_a   1.000
_cell.length_b   1.000
_cell.length_c   1.000
_cell.angle_alpha   90.00
_cell.angle_beta   90.00
_cell.angle_gamma   90.00
#
_symmetry.space_group_name_H-M   'P 1'
#
loop_
_entity.id
_entity.type
_entity.pdbx_description
1 polymer ?
#
loop_
_entity_poly.entity_id
_entity_poly.type
_entity_poly.pdbx_seq_one_letter_code
_entity_poly.pdbx_strand_id
1 'polypeptide(L)'
;RQDGERFEDVIILEGEEETVRYEHVRNEKIGFELDYEYESLNRMTGENYEKYVSIYDDAKKPDNYLEVTYSSEKADSTVKTVKTDLSKKYETVKEETWELDGAGQCQRINATGGKGKTARDSLQTVTIIPAGDGCIVAAAHYTIESAEGFGARFSKIVNTLSVINR
;
A
#
# COMPACT_ATOMS: atom_id res chain seq x y z
N ARG A 1 6.73 5.62 -16.64
CA ARG A 1 7.12 4.52 -17.57
C ARG A 1 5.91 4.20 -18.45
N GLN A 2 5.97 3.27 -19.40
CA GLN A 2 4.74 2.82 -20.10
C GLN A 2 3.99 1.81 -19.22
N ASP A 3 2.66 1.81 -19.26
CA ASP A 3 1.86 0.79 -18.54
C ASP A 3 2.24 -0.61 -19.02
N GLY A 4 2.51 -1.52 -18.09
CA GLY A 4 3.00 -2.87 -18.35
C GLY A 4 4.50 -2.96 -18.66
N GLU A 5 5.25 -1.85 -18.62
CA GLU A 5 6.71 -1.88 -18.80
C GLU A 5 7.38 -2.64 -17.66
N ARG A 6 8.20 -3.63 -17.99
CA ARG A 6 8.94 -4.44 -17.01
C ARG A 6 10.40 -4.04 -16.95
N PHE A 7 10.94 -4.00 -15.74
CA PHE A 7 12.33 -3.65 -15.48
C PHE A 7 12.83 -4.33 -14.21
N GLU A 8 14.14 -4.28 -13.97
CA GLU A 8 14.76 -4.80 -12.75
C GLU A 8 15.37 -3.63 -11.95
N ASP A 9 15.33 -3.76 -10.63
CA ASP A 9 16.03 -2.85 -9.71
C ASP A 9 16.59 -3.64 -8.53
N VAL A 10 17.54 -3.07 -7.81
CA VAL A 10 18.14 -3.69 -6.62
C VAL A 10 17.62 -2.99 -5.38
N ILE A 11 17.01 -3.77 -4.49
CA ILE A 11 16.57 -3.29 -3.17
C ILE A 11 17.31 -4.03 -2.06
N ILE A 12 17.38 -3.41 -0.90
CA ILE A 12 17.87 -4.07 0.31
C ILE A 12 16.67 -4.65 1.05
N LEU A 13 16.65 -5.98 1.22
CA LEU A 13 15.65 -6.71 2.00
C LEU A 13 16.37 -7.58 3.03
N GLU A 14 15.91 -7.53 4.28
CA GLU A 14 16.50 -8.31 5.39
C GLU A 14 18.03 -8.12 5.57
N GLY A 15 18.58 -7.00 5.07
CA GLY A 15 20.00 -6.69 5.12
C GLY A 15 20.84 -7.20 3.94
N GLU A 16 20.20 -7.84 2.95
CA GLU A 16 20.85 -8.35 1.73
C GLU A 16 20.38 -7.60 0.48
N GLU A 17 21.24 -7.50 -0.53
CA GLU A 17 20.88 -6.96 -1.84
C GLU A 17 20.08 -8.00 -2.62
N GLU A 18 18.88 -7.64 -3.05
CA GLU A 18 17.99 -8.48 -3.84
C GLU A 18 17.66 -7.79 -5.17
N THR A 19 17.82 -8.51 -6.27
CA THR A 19 17.33 -8.06 -7.58
C THR A 19 15.85 -8.37 -7.70
N VAL A 20 15.03 -7.33 -7.86
CA VAL A 20 13.58 -7.42 -7.91
C VAL A 20 13.08 -7.03 -9.29
N ARG A 21 12.10 -7.78 -9.81
CA ARG A 21 11.49 -7.52 -11.11
C ARG A 21 10.18 -6.78 -10.96
N TYR A 22 10.18 -5.55 -11.46
CA TYR A 22 9.05 -4.63 -11.39
C TYR A 22 8.26 -4.58 -12.70
N GLU A 23 6.96 -4.35 -12.58
CA GLU A 23 6.08 -3.95 -13.67
C GLU A 23 5.50 -2.58 -13.32
N HIS A 24 5.61 -1.62 -14.25
CA HIS A 24 4.99 -0.32 -14.11
C HIS A 24 3.50 -0.41 -14.39
N VAL A 25 2.71 0.23 -13.54
CA VAL A 25 1.26 0.28 -13.66
C VAL A 25 0.80 1.71 -13.70
N ARG A 26 -0.08 2.01 -14.65
CA ARG A 26 -0.80 3.28 -14.74
C ARG A 26 -2.31 3.02 -14.67
N ASN A 27 -2.96 3.50 -13.62
CA ASN A 27 -4.42 3.40 -13.47
C ASN A 27 -5.05 4.79 -13.53
N GLU A 28 -5.50 5.18 -14.73
CA GLU A 28 -6.10 6.50 -14.99
C GLU A 28 -7.45 6.67 -14.28
N LYS A 29 -8.18 5.58 -14.08
CA LYS A 29 -9.49 5.64 -13.41
C LYS A 29 -9.37 6.04 -11.94
N ILE A 30 -8.35 5.55 -11.24
CA ILE A 30 -8.08 5.88 -9.83
C ILE A 30 -7.19 7.12 -9.73
N GLY A 31 -6.34 7.37 -10.74
CA GLY A 31 -5.48 8.54 -10.81
C GLY A 31 -4.09 8.32 -10.25
N PHE A 32 -3.51 7.12 -10.39
CA PHE A 32 -2.14 6.88 -9.95
C PHE A 32 -1.31 6.10 -10.98
N GLU A 33 0.00 6.17 -10.82
CA GLU A 33 0.95 5.20 -11.36
C GLU A 33 1.89 4.70 -10.25
N LEU A 34 2.37 3.46 -10.36
CA LEU A 34 3.30 2.84 -9.41
C LEU A 34 4.08 1.71 -10.07
N ASP A 35 5.18 1.30 -9.45
CA ASP A 35 5.96 0.12 -9.83
C ASP A 35 5.75 -0.98 -8.80
N TYR A 36 5.29 -2.17 -9.22
CA TYR A 36 5.09 -3.31 -8.31
C TYR A 36 5.91 -4.53 -8.71
N GLU A 37 6.34 -5.29 -7.72
CA GLU A 37 7.07 -6.54 -7.93
C GLU A 37 6.11 -7.63 -8.40
N TYR A 38 6.19 -8.00 -9.68
CA TYR A 38 5.23 -8.94 -10.28
C TYR A 38 5.56 -10.41 -10.02
N GLU A 39 6.74 -10.73 -9.49
CA GLU A 39 7.12 -12.12 -9.18
C GLU A 39 6.55 -12.60 -7.85
N SER A 40 6.41 -11.70 -6.89
CA SER A 40 5.87 -12.01 -5.56
C SER A 40 4.40 -11.62 -5.39
N LEU A 41 3.82 -10.87 -6.35
CA LEU A 41 2.48 -10.30 -6.23
C LEU A 41 1.61 -10.53 -7.48
N ASN A 42 0.39 -10.98 -7.23
CA ASN A 42 -0.69 -11.00 -8.21
C ASN A 42 -1.44 -9.68 -8.20
N ARG A 43 -1.48 -8.99 -9.36
CA ARG A 43 -2.30 -7.79 -9.56
C ARG A 43 -3.77 -8.16 -9.82
N MET A 44 -4.68 -7.48 -9.15
CA MET A 44 -6.13 -7.61 -9.28
C MET A 44 -6.75 -6.22 -9.44
N THR A 45 -7.26 -5.95 -10.64
CA THR A 45 -7.90 -4.68 -10.96
C THR A 45 -9.41 -4.79 -10.76
N GLY A 46 -9.96 -3.89 -9.96
CA GLY A 46 -11.39 -3.73 -9.75
C GLY A 46 -11.93 -2.43 -10.35
N GLU A 47 -13.22 -2.18 -10.12
CA GLU A 47 -13.85 -0.95 -10.61
C GLU A 47 -13.25 0.30 -9.96
N ASN A 48 -12.97 0.24 -8.66
CA ASN A 48 -12.53 1.39 -7.84
C ASN A 48 -11.28 1.04 -6.99
N TYR A 49 -10.58 -0.03 -7.34
CA TYR A 49 -9.38 -0.46 -6.63
C TYR A 49 -8.36 -1.12 -7.55
N GLU A 50 -7.11 -1.09 -7.14
CA GLU A 50 -6.05 -1.98 -7.58
C GLU A 50 -5.51 -2.72 -6.35
N LYS A 51 -5.33 -4.03 -6.47
CA LYS A 51 -4.86 -4.86 -5.35
C LYS A 51 -3.69 -5.73 -5.79
N TYR A 52 -2.68 -5.82 -4.95
CA TYR A 52 -1.47 -6.59 -5.18
C TYR A 52 -1.34 -7.61 -4.04
N VAL A 53 -1.66 -8.87 -4.34
CA VAL A 53 -1.77 -9.95 -3.36
C VAL A 53 -0.55 -10.85 -3.43
N SER A 54 0.05 -11.20 -2.29
CA SER A 54 1.09 -12.23 -2.21
C SER A 54 0.71 -13.49 -3.01
N ILE A 55 1.63 -13.99 -3.84
CA ILE A 55 1.41 -15.25 -4.56
C ILE A 55 1.38 -16.47 -3.63
N TYR A 56 1.80 -16.32 -2.37
CA TYR A 56 1.82 -17.37 -1.36
C TYR A 56 0.53 -17.43 -0.54
N ASP A 57 -0.37 -16.46 -0.72
CA ASP A 57 -1.63 -16.34 0.03
C ASP A 57 -2.83 -16.94 -0.72
N ASP A 58 -3.92 -17.25 0.01
CA ASP A 58 -5.22 -17.51 -0.61
C ASP A 58 -5.78 -16.19 -1.17
N ALA A 59 -5.86 -16.08 -2.50
CA ALA A 59 -6.39 -14.90 -3.18
C ALA A 59 -7.82 -14.48 -2.74
N LYS A 60 -8.61 -15.39 -2.16
CA LYS A 60 -9.96 -15.06 -1.64
C LYS A 60 -9.93 -14.46 -0.24
N LYS A 61 -8.87 -14.73 0.53
CA LYS A 61 -8.69 -14.28 1.92
C LYS A 61 -7.19 -14.06 2.19
N PRO A 62 -6.56 -13.09 1.51
CA PRO A 62 -5.13 -12.86 1.68
C PRO A 62 -4.86 -12.16 3.02
N ASP A 63 -3.74 -12.53 3.63
CA ASP A 63 -3.21 -11.89 4.82
C ASP A 63 -2.23 -10.76 4.44
N ASN A 64 -1.53 -10.92 3.32
CA ASN A 64 -0.47 -10.07 2.79
C ASN A 64 -0.88 -9.47 1.44
N TYR A 65 -1.30 -8.22 1.46
CA TYR A 65 -1.67 -7.50 0.24
C TYR A 65 -1.58 -5.99 0.37
N LEU A 66 -1.38 -5.32 -0.75
CA LEU A 66 -1.52 -3.87 -0.90
C LEU A 66 -2.80 -3.58 -1.68
N GLU A 67 -3.66 -2.69 -1.18
CA GLU A 67 -4.84 -2.20 -1.88
C GLU A 67 -4.73 -0.68 -2.08
N VAL A 68 -4.94 -0.21 -3.32
CA VAL A 68 -4.93 1.20 -3.69
C VAL A 68 -6.32 1.59 -4.17
N THR A 69 -6.88 2.64 -3.58
CA THR A 69 -8.21 3.16 -3.88
C THR A 69 -8.20 4.67 -4.00
N TYR A 70 -9.26 5.24 -4.58
CA TYR A 70 -9.51 6.68 -4.58
C TYR A 70 -10.66 7.01 -3.62
N SER A 71 -10.50 8.08 -2.86
CA SER A 71 -11.53 8.71 -2.05
C SER A 71 -11.81 10.11 -2.57
N SER A 72 -13.08 10.46 -2.73
CA SER A 72 -13.51 11.83 -3.07
C SER A 72 -13.44 12.79 -1.88
N GLU A 73 -13.15 12.29 -0.68
CA GLU A 73 -12.92 13.14 0.48
C GLU A 73 -11.51 13.75 0.42
N LYS A 74 -11.34 14.90 1.09
CA LYS A 74 -10.01 15.49 1.27
C LYS A 74 -9.16 14.63 2.20
N ALA A 75 -7.86 14.62 1.95
CA ALA A 75 -6.88 13.84 2.70
C ALA A 75 -7.05 13.96 4.23
N ASP A 76 -7.18 15.17 4.78
CA ASP A 76 -7.36 15.40 6.22
C ASP A 76 -8.62 14.75 6.80
N SER A 77 -9.72 14.74 6.03
CA SER A 77 -10.96 14.07 6.42
C SER A 77 -10.78 12.55 6.37
N THR A 78 -10.18 12.04 5.30
CA THR A 78 -9.89 10.62 5.14
C THR A 78 -8.94 10.10 6.23
N VAL A 79 -7.93 10.88 6.64
CA VAL A 79 -7.05 10.54 7.79
C VAL A 79 -7.87 10.32 9.05
N LYS A 80 -8.80 11.22 9.37
CA LYS A 80 -9.66 11.09 10.56
C LYS A 80 -10.55 9.85 10.49
N THR A 81 -11.16 9.60 9.33
CA THR A 81 -12.00 8.43 9.08
C THR A 81 -11.20 7.13 9.24
N VAL A 82 -10.06 7.02 8.56
CA VAL A 82 -9.19 5.83 8.60
C VAL A 82 -8.68 5.57 10.02
N LYS A 83 -8.20 6.59 10.75
CA LYS A 83 -7.78 6.42 12.15
C LYS A 83 -8.89 5.91 13.05
N THR A 84 -10.11 6.43 12.85
CA THR A 84 -11.28 6.04 13.64
C THR A 84 -11.63 4.58 13.38
N ASP A 85 -11.59 4.14 12.12
CA ASP A 85 -11.88 2.77 11.74
C ASP A 85 -10.80 1.79 12.20
N LEU A 86 -9.52 2.16 12.08
CA LEU A 86 -8.41 1.36 12.58
C LEU A 86 -8.45 1.24 14.11
N SER A 87 -8.82 2.30 14.83
CA SER A 87 -8.90 2.27 16.30
C SER A 87 -9.97 1.29 16.83
N LYS A 88 -10.96 0.93 16.01
CA LYS A 88 -11.94 -0.12 16.36
C LYS A 88 -11.33 -1.53 16.30
N LYS A 89 -10.33 -1.73 15.43
CA LYS A 89 -9.72 -3.03 15.12
C LYS A 89 -8.36 -3.25 15.76
N TYR A 90 -7.62 -2.17 16.05
CA TYR A 90 -6.24 -2.22 16.54
C TYR A 90 -6.10 -1.51 17.89
N GLU A 91 -5.16 -1.96 18.70
CA GLU A 91 -4.78 -1.38 19.99
C GLU A 91 -4.01 -0.09 19.80
N THR A 92 -3.05 -0.09 18.88
CA THR A 92 -2.19 1.07 18.60
C THR A 92 -2.47 1.57 17.20
N VAL A 93 -2.69 2.89 17.07
CA VAL A 93 -2.81 3.59 15.79
C VAL A 93 -1.96 4.85 15.88
N LYS A 94 -0.94 4.96 15.03
CA LYS A 94 -0.01 6.10 14.99
C LYS A 94 -0.07 6.76 13.64
N GLU A 95 -0.24 8.07 13.63
CA GLU A 95 -0.19 8.91 12.44
C GLU A 95 1.16 9.62 12.41
N GLU A 96 1.74 9.74 11.22
CA GLU A 96 2.94 10.52 10.95
C GLU A 96 2.87 11.16 9.57
N THR A 97 3.55 12.29 9.43
CA THR A 97 3.82 12.86 8.10
C THR A 97 4.94 12.08 7.44
N TRP A 98 4.78 11.80 6.16
CA TRP A 98 5.74 11.05 5.35
C TRP A 98 5.94 11.74 4.00
N GLU A 99 7.01 11.38 3.30
CA GLU A 99 7.31 11.87 1.95
C GLU A 99 7.57 10.66 1.05
N LEU A 100 6.82 10.56 -0.04
CA LEU A 100 7.00 9.53 -1.07
C LEU A 100 7.81 10.10 -2.22
N ASP A 101 8.68 9.29 -2.81
CA ASP A 101 9.49 9.71 -3.96
C ASP A 101 8.62 10.15 -5.16
N GLY A 102 7.51 9.43 -5.38
CA GLY A 102 6.61 9.69 -6.52
C GLY A 102 5.53 10.76 -6.31
N ALA A 103 5.18 11.06 -5.05
CA ALA A 103 4.01 11.91 -4.73
C ALA A 103 4.28 13.04 -3.74
N GLY A 104 5.48 13.13 -3.16
CA GLY A 104 5.84 14.12 -2.15
C GLY A 104 5.13 13.88 -0.83
N GLN A 105 4.81 14.97 -0.11
CA GLN A 105 4.31 14.91 1.26
C GLN A 105 2.91 14.28 1.36
N CYS A 106 2.77 13.31 2.27
CA CYS A 106 1.54 12.58 2.55
C CYS A 106 1.37 12.31 4.05
N GLN A 107 0.24 11.69 4.43
CA GLN A 107 0.04 11.16 5.79
C GLN A 107 0.12 9.64 5.78
N ARG A 108 0.81 9.06 6.76
CA ARG A 108 0.92 7.62 6.96
C ARG A 108 0.36 7.25 8.32
N ILE A 109 -0.44 6.19 8.35
CA ILE A 109 -1.05 5.65 9.57
C ILE A 109 -0.62 4.20 9.73
N ASN A 110 0.07 3.89 10.82
CA ASN A 110 0.46 2.53 11.18
C ASN A 110 -0.44 2.02 12.31
N ALA A 111 -1.03 0.85 12.12
CA ALA A 111 -1.91 0.21 13.08
C ALA A 111 -1.39 -1.19 13.44
N THR A 112 -1.28 -1.46 14.75
CA THR A 112 -0.70 -2.69 15.29
C THR A 112 -1.47 -3.21 16.50
N GLY A 113 -1.30 -4.50 16.82
CA GLY A 113 -1.94 -5.17 17.95
C GLY A 113 -3.44 -5.33 17.74
N GLY A 114 -3.87 -6.28 16.91
CA GLY A 114 -5.28 -6.48 16.62
C GLY A 114 -6.12 -6.84 17.86
N LYS A 115 -7.31 -6.23 17.96
CA LYS A 115 -8.29 -6.45 19.02
C LYS A 115 -9.15 -7.68 18.69
N GLY A 116 -9.29 -8.58 19.66
CA GLY A 116 -10.18 -9.75 19.55
C GLY A 116 -9.48 -11.03 19.07
N LYS A 117 -10.26 -11.97 18.50
CA LYS A 117 -9.75 -13.29 18.04
C LYS A 117 -9.03 -13.24 16.70
N THR A 118 -9.16 -12.15 15.95
CA THR A 118 -8.45 -11.93 14.70
C THR A 118 -7.22 -11.07 14.97
N ALA A 119 -6.08 -11.75 15.03
CA ALA A 119 -4.75 -11.24 14.73
C ALA A 119 -4.13 -10.22 15.72
N ARG A 120 -3.66 -10.72 16.87
CA ARG A 120 -2.58 -10.02 17.61
C ARG A 120 -1.40 -9.69 16.70
N ASP A 121 -1.22 -10.49 15.65
CA ASP A 121 -0.09 -10.42 14.74
C ASP A 121 -0.41 -9.71 13.41
N SER A 122 -1.59 -9.10 13.21
CA SER A 122 -1.84 -8.31 12.01
C SER A 122 -1.33 -6.89 12.16
N LEU A 123 -0.77 -6.38 11.07
CA LEU A 123 -0.31 -5.02 10.90
C LEU A 123 -1.04 -4.41 9.71
N GLN A 124 -1.29 -3.11 9.78
CA GLN A 124 -1.80 -2.37 8.64
C GLN A 124 -1.14 -0.99 8.57
N THR A 125 -0.60 -0.66 7.40
CA THR A 125 -0.06 0.66 7.10
C THR A 125 -0.90 1.29 6.00
N VAL A 126 -1.46 2.45 6.27
CA VAL A 126 -2.29 3.21 5.32
C VAL A 126 -1.60 4.51 4.99
N THR A 127 -1.34 4.74 3.71
CA THR A 127 -0.76 5.98 3.20
C THR A 127 -1.84 6.75 2.43
N ILE A 128 -2.04 8.01 2.81
CA ILE A 128 -3.10 8.89 2.29
C ILE A 128 -2.42 10.05 1.57
N ILE A 129 -2.61 10.09 0.26
CA ILE A 129 -1.86 10.92 -0.68
C ILE A 129 -2.83 11.93 -1.29
N PRO A 130 -2.63 13.24 -1.09
CA PRO A 130 -3.50 14.26 -1.67
C PRO A 130 -3.54 14.16 -3.20
N ALA A 131 -4.74 14.20 -3.78
CA ALA A 131 -4.94 14.08 -5.23
C ALA A 131 -6.05 15.01 -5.71
N GLY A 132 -5.69 16.24 -6.08
CA GLY A 132 -6.61 17.23 -6.68
C GLY A 132 -7.93 17.40 -5.92
N ASP A 133 -9.00 16.79 -6.45
CA ASP A 133 -10.34 16.84 -5.90
C ASP A 133 -10.57 15.93 -4.68
N GLY A 134 -9.73 14.92 -4.46
CA GLY A 134 -9.80 13.97 -3.34
C GLY A 134 -8.44 13.50 -2.84
N CYS A 135 -8.29 12.20 -2.60
CA CYS A 135 -7.03 11.57 -2.24
C CYS A 135 -6.95 10.09 -2.67
N ILE A 136 -5.73 9.60 -2.84
CA ILE A 136 -5.44 8.17 -3.02
C ILE A 136 -5.15 7.56 -1.64
N VAL A 137 -5.67 6.37 -1.41
CA VAL A 137 -5.47 5.59 -0.18
C VAL A 137 -4.80 4.27 -0.55
N ALA A 138 -3.55 4.09 -0.12
CA ALA A 138 -2.77 2.87 -0.27
C ALA A 138 -2.70 2.15 1.09
N ALA A 139 -3.39 1.02 1.23
CA ALA A 139 -3.46 0.23 2.45
C ALA A 139 -2.70 -1.08 2.28
N ALA A 140 -1.57 -1.21 2.97
CA ALA A 140 -0.81 -2.45 3.08
C ALA A 140 -1.29 -3.23 4.31
N HIS A 141 -1.63 -4.49 4.09
CA HIS A 141 -2.02 -5.47 5.09
C HIS A 141 -0.97 -6.58 5.10
N TYR A 142 -0.49 -6.92 6.29
CA TYR A 142 0.54 -7.95 6.47
C TYR A 142 0.59 -8.40 7.94
N THR A 143 1.29 -9.48 8.21
CA THR A 143 1.50 -10.00 9.57
C THR A 143 2.82 -9.51 10.17
N ILE A 144 3.00 -9.64 11.48
CA ILE A 144 4.29 -9.39 12.15
C ILE A 144 5.39 -10.24 11.53
N GLU A 145 5.11 -11.52 11.26
CA GLU A 145 6.07 -12.46 10.67
C GLU A 145 6.49 -12.07 9.24
N SER A 146 5.61 -11.41 8.49
CA SER A 146 5.87 -10.97 7.12
C SER A 146 6.31 -9.51 7.01
N ALA A 147 6.52 -8.82 8.13
CA ALA A 147 6.85 -7.40 8.13
C ALA A 147 8.21 -7.10 7.46
N GLU A 148 9.22 -7.96 7.67
CA GLU A 148 10.56 -7.79 7.09
C GLU A 148 10.59 -8.12 5.59
N GLY A 149 9.74 -9.05 5.13
CA GLY A 149 9.57 -9.39 3.72
C GLY A 149 8.51 -8.53 3.02
N PHE A 150 7.23 -8.89 3.15
CA PHE A 150 6.13 -8.21 2.47
C PHE A 150 5.89 -6.78 2.96
N GLY A 151 6.03 -6.51 4.26
CA GLY A 151 5.93 -5.14 4.78
C GLY A 151 6.96 -4.20 4.13
N ALA A 152 8.21 -4.65 4.02
CA ALA A 152 9.26 -3.91 3.33
C ALA A 152 8.98 -3.76 1.82
N ARG A 153 8.57 -4.82 1.13
CA ARG A 153 8.20 -4.78 -0.30
C ARG A 153 7.05 -3.81 -0.55
N PHE A 154 5.97 -3.85 0.24
CA PHE A 154 4.86 -2.90 0.10
C PHE A 154 5.29 -1.46 0.35
N SER A 155 6.17 -1.22 1.33
CA SER A 155 6.74 0.11 1.57
C SER A 155 7.50 0.61 0.34
N LYS A 156 8.32 -0.24 -0.30
CA LYS A 156 9.03 0.10 -1.54
C LYS A 156 8.06 0.41 -2.69
N ILE A 157 7.03 -0.40 -2.87
CA ILE A 157 6.02 -0.20 -3.91
C ILE A 157 5.29 1.13 -3.71
N VAL A 158 4.77 1.39 -2.50
CA VAL A 158 4.07 2.64 -2.16
C VAL A 158 4.98 3.86 -2.34
N ASN A 159 6.28 3.71 -2.09
CA ASN A 159 7.25 4.80 -2.30
C ASN A 159 7.36 5.25 -3.77
N THR A 160 7.10 4.35 -4.73
CA THR A 160 7.08 4.69 -6.17
C THR A 160 5.77 5.33 -6.64
N LEU A 161 4.73 5.31 -5.79
CA LEU A 161 3.40 5.77 -6.17
C LEU A 161 3.43 7.27 -6.49
N SER A 162 2.94 7.60 -7.67
CA SER A 162 2.79 8.97 -8.17
C SER A 162 1.33 9.26 -8.51
N VAL A 163 0.88 10.48 -8.22
CA VAL A 163 -0.49 10.92 -8.56
C VAL A 163 -0.52 11.40 -10.01
N ILE A 164 -1.49 10.94 -10.78
CA ILE A 164 -1.72 11.37 -12.17
C ILE A 164 -3.11 11.99 -12.28
N ASN A 165 -3.29 12.87 -13.26
CA ASN A 165 -4.61 13.45 -13.52
C ASN A 165 -5.59 12.37 -13.98
N ARG A 166 -6.75 12.34 -13.34
CA ARG A 166 -7.92 11.54 -13.73
C ARG A 166 -8.71 12.21 -14.85
#